data_AF-A0AAN9AV82-F1
#
_entry.id   AF-A0AAN9AV82-F1
#
_cell.length_a   1.000
_cell.length_b   1.000
_cell.length_c   1.000
_cell.angle_alpha   90.00
_cell.angle_beta   90.00
_cell.angle_gamma   90.00
#
_symmetry.space_group_name_H-M   'P 1'
#
loop_
_entity.id
_entity.type
_entity.pdbx_description
1 polymer ?
#
loop_
_entity_poly.entity_id
_entity_poly.type
_entity_poly.pdbx_seq_one_letter_code
_entity_poly.pdbx_strand_id
1 'polypeptide(L)'
;MAEKALILLFVALSCRLACTEWADNNRGNGMYHGGYNGNYQGRSGSSGGSYGRFGRPRGIPRSPHERPSYDGTTYSRQTQKKLFATCSMMPDPAAPVLVTGTVRFEQTVSSQNQALSQLQVAVQLRGFETRDNNVDHGMHVHMFGDIRTSCADAGGHYNPTNMTHGSPFSAVRHVGDLGNIFEDGGGQVNTVFMDPVASLVGEFSIFGRGLVVHAGRDDLGLGTGENRTESLKTGNAGARLACCVIAHAADPQI
;
A
#
# COMPACT_ATOMS: atom_id res chain seq x y z
N MET A 1 -36.87 33.17 8.64
CA MET A 1 -35.43 33.52 8.57
C MET A 1 -34.71 33.43 9.93
N ALA A 2 -35.10 32.53 10.85
CA ALA A 2 -34.46 32.41 12.16
C ALA A 2 -33.77 31.04 12.41
N GLU A 3 -33.93 30.07 11.52
CA GLU A 3 -33.46 28.70 11.76
C GLU A 3 -32.07 28.39 11.15
N LYS A 4 -31.57 29.26 10.27
CA LYS A 4 -30.23 29.12 9.64
C LYS A 4 -29.09 29.71 10.47
N ALA A 5 -29.38 30.48 11.52
CA ALA A 5 -28.35 31.11 12.36
C ALA A 5 -27.83 30.20 13.49
N LEU A 6 -28.59 29.18 13.89
CA LEU A 6 -28.22 28.31 15.01
C LEU A 6 -27.16 27.25 14.64
N ILE A 7 -27.14 26.82 13.38
CA ILE A 7 -26.19 25.78 12.90
C ILE A 7 -24.78 26.37 12.71
N LEU A 8 -24.65 27.65 12.37
CA LEU A 8 -23.34 28.30 12.26
C LEU A 8 -22.65 28.53 13.62
N LEU A 9 -23.39 28.64 14.73
CA LEU A 9 -22.79 28.76 16.05
C LEU A 9 -22.19 27.44 16.57
N PHE A 10 -22.75 26.29 16.18
CA PHE A 10 -22.24 24.97 16.63
C PHE A 10 -20.95 24.56 15.92
N VAL A 11 -20.76 24.96 14.65
CA VAL A 11 -19.52 24.67 13.89
C VAL A 11 -18.36 25.57 14.36
N ALA A 12 -18.65 26.81 14.79
CA ALA A 12 -17.61 27.72 15.28
C ALA A 12 -17.08 27.37 16.68
N LEU A 13 -17.91 26.75 17.53
CA LEU A 13 -17.52 26.39 18.91
C LEU A 13 -16.69 25.09 18.99
N SER A 14 -16.90 24.16 18.05
CA SER A 14 -16.14 22.90 17.96
C SER A 14 -14.74 23.07 17.36
N CYS A 15 -14.48 24.18 16.63
CA CYS A 15 -13.16 24.48 16.08
C CYS A 15 -12.19 25.11 17.11
N ARG A 16 -12.71 25.70 18.21
CA ARG A 16 -11.85 26.30 19.26
C ARG A 16 -11.31 25.29 20.27
N LEU A 17 -11.96 24.14 20.47
CA LEU A 17 -11.51 23.12 21.42
C LEU A 17 -10.39 22.24 20.83
N ALA A 18 -10.38 22.00 19.52
CA ALA A 18 -9.38 21.18 18.85
C ALA A 18 -8.01 21.86 18.69
N CYS A 19 -7.95 23.21 18.69
CA CYS A 19 -6.69 23.93 18.55
C CYS A 19 -5.90 24.05 19.86
N THR A 20 -6.54 23.92 21.03
CA THR A 20 -5.84 24.01 22.32
C THR A 20 -5.14 22.71 22.71
N GLU A 21 -5.64 21.54 22.29
CA GLU A 21 -5.02 20.25 22.64
C GLU A 21 -3.74 19.93 21.84
N TRP A 22 -3.52 20.59 20.69
CA TRP A 22 -2.28 20.41 19.92
C TRP A 22 -1.11 21.26 20.45
N ALA A 23 -1.40 22.39 21.11
CA ALA A 23 -0.37 23.32 21.60
C ALA A 23 0.29 22.89 22.91
N ASP A 24 -0.38 22.07 23.73
CA ASP A 24 0.15 21.61 25.02
C ASP A 24 1.04 20.36 24.89
N ASN A 25 0.88 19.56 23.84
CA ASN A 25 1.61 18.30 23.69
C ASN A 25 3.03 18.43 23.10
N ASN A 26 3.47 19.64 22.75
CA ASN A 26 4.75 19.90 22.08
C ASN A 26 5.73 20.80 22.88
N ARG A 27 5.53 20.96 24.20
CA ARG A 27 6.44 21.74 25.07
C ARG A 27 7.38 20.90 25.95
N GLY A 28 7.61 19.63 25.62
CA GLY A 28 8.36 18.72 26.50
C GLY A 28 9.41 17.87 25.80
N ASN A 29 10.39 18.46 25.11
CA ASN A 29 11.70 17.82 25.00
C ASN A 29 12.80 18.81 24.59
N GLY A 30 13.31 19.52 25.58
CA GLY A 30 14.54 20.28 25.50
C GLY A 30 15.42 19.93 26.69
N MET A 31 16.71 19.72 26.41
CA MET A 31 17.84 19.59 27.35
C MET A 31 18.15 18.21 27.91
N TYR A 32 19.18 17.56 27.32
CA TYR A 32 20.29 17.00 28.10
C TYR A 32 21.60 17.20 27.34
N HIS A 33 22.23 18.36 27.57
CA HIS A 33 23.68 18.52 27.43
C HIS A 33 24.32 18.10 28.76
N GLY A 34 25.23 17.14 28.71
CA GLY A 34 25.97 16.65 29.88
C GLY A 34 27.26 15.97 29.44
N GLY A 35 28.18 16.75 28.87
CA GLY A 35 29.55 16.33 28.64
C GLY A 35 30.46 16.98 29.68
N TYR A 36 31.10 16.18 30.53
CA TYR A 36 32.32 16.59 31.23
C TYR A 36 33.22 15.38 31.52
N ASN A 37 34.45 15.52 30.99
CA ASN A 37 35.76 15.09 31.49
C ASN A 37 36.13 13.62 31.71
N GLY A 38 37.28 13.27 31.13
CA GLY A 38 38.14 12.20 31.67
C GLY A 38 39.22 11.69 30.73
N ASN A 39 40.23 12.52 30.44
CA ASN A 39 41.52 12.10 29.86
C ASN A 39 42.11 10.87 30.58
N TYR A 40 42.73 9.95 29.83
CA TYR A 40 44.08 9.44 30.12
C TYR A 40 44.63 8.68 28.90
N GLN A 41 45.40 9.40 28.07
CA GLN A 41 46.40 8.79 27.19
C GLN A 41 47.64 8.46 28.02
N GLY A 42 48.10 7.22 27.94
CA GLY A 42 49.27 6.72 28.66
C GLY A 42 50.10 5.75 27.82
N ARG A 43 51.04 6.32 27.07
CA ARG A 43 52.39 5.82 26.75
C ARG A 43 52.58 4.36 26.30
N SER A 44 52.94 4.23 25.02
CA SER A 44 53.83 3.21 24.49
C SER A 44 55.25 3.32 25.09
N GLY A 45 55.78 2.22 25.61
CA GLY A 45 57.16 2.07 26.07
C GLY A 45 57.68 0.67 25.76
N SER A 46 58.86 0.63 25.14
CA SER A 46 59.54 -0.52 24.55
C SER A 46 60.44 -1.27 25.55
N SER A 47 60.54 -2.60 25.44
CA SER A 47 61.69 -3.49 25.75
C SER A 47 61.15 -4.93 25.75
N GLY A 48 61.70 -5.92 25.05
CA GLY A 48 63.10 -6.37 25.03
C GLY A 48 63.22 -7.59 25.95
N GLY A 49 63.22 -8.82 25.41
CA GLY A 49 63.40 -10.03 26.22
C GLY A 49 63.08 -11.34 25.50
N SER A 50 64.12 -11.97 24.96
CA SER A 50 64.12 -13.34 24.43
C SER A 50 64.15 -14.38 25.57
N TYR A 51 63.92 -15.65 25.21
CA TYR A 51 64.19 -16.93 25.91
C TYR A 51 62.96 -17.75 26.33
N GLY A 52 62.95 -19.03 25.91
CA GLY A 52 62.32 -20.10 26.67
C GLY A 52 61.22 -20.90 25.97
N ARG A 53 61.59 -21.75 25.02
CA ARG A 53 60.84 -22.97 24.67
C ARG A 53 60.69 -23.84 25.92
N PHE A 54 59.48 -24.08 26.41
CA PHE A 54 59.17 -25.24 27.25
C PHE A 54 57.79 -25.82 26.91
N GLY A 55 57.78 -27.15 26.79
CA GLY A 55 56.73 -27.93 26.17
C GLY A 55 55.38 -27.91 26.88
N ARG A 56 54.34 -28.14 26.08
CA ARG A 56 53.00 -28.52 26.53
C ARG A 56 53.03 -29.92 27.16
N PRO A 57 52.55 -30.12 28.39
CA PRO A 57 52.05 -31.42 28.82
C PRO A 57 50.67 -31.63 28.21
N ARG A 58 50.51 -32.75 27.51
CA ARG A 58 49.20 -33.28 27.10
C ARG A 58 48.55 -33.93 28.32
N GLY A 59 47.23 -33.75 28.47
CA GLY A 59 46.40 -34.63 29.30
C GLY A 59 45.91 -34.02 30.62
N ILE A 60 44.93 -33.12 30.53
CA ILE A 60 43.97 -32.89 31.62
C ILE A 60 42.57 -33.04 31.02
N PRO A 61 41.73 -33.98 31.49
CA PRO A 61 40.33 -34.07 31.07
C PRO A 61 39.58 -32.82 31.53
N ARG A 62 38.88 -32.14 30.61
CA ARG A 62 37.98 -31.04 30.96
C ARG A 62 36.71 -31.60 31.61
N SER A 63 36.31 -30.98 32.71
CA SER A 63 35.07 -31.22 33.45
C SER A 63 33.82 -31.05 32.56
N PRO A 64 32.79 -31.91 32.67
CA PRO A 64 31.56 -31.80 31.88
C PRO A 64 30.56 -30.85 32.54
N HIS A 65 30.92 -29.58 32.74
CA HIS A 65 29.99 -28.55 33.20
C HIS A 65 30.27 -27.19 32.52
N GLU A 66 30.44 -27.18 31.20
CA GLU A 66 30.26 -25.96 30.42
C GLU A 66 28.78 -25.86 30.01
N ARG A 67 28.01 -25.12 30.81
CA ARG A 67 26.68 -24.66 30.41
C ARG A 67 26.86 -23.82 29.13
N PRO A 68 26.08 -24.04 28.07
CA PRO A 68 26.12 -23.14 26.93
C PRO A 68 25.79 -21.73 27.44
N SER A 69 26.72 -20.80 27.24
CA SER A 69 26.44 -19.38 27.41
C SER A 69 25.32 -19.04 26.43
N TYR A 70 24.12 -18.79 26.97
CA TYR A 70 23.01 -18.24 26.23
C TYR A 70 23.40 -16.83 25.82
N ASP A 71 23.98 -16.71 24.62
CA ASP A 71 24.18 -15.44 23.95
C ASP A 71 22.79 -14.89 23.62
N GLY A 72 22.31 -14.00 24.51
CA GLY A 72 21.04 -13.31 24.43
C GLY A 72 20.96 -12.27 23.30
N THR A 73 21.67 -12.47 22.19
CA THR A 73 21.62 -11.60 21.01
C THR A 73 20.93 -12.25 19.82
N THR A 74 19.82 -12.96 20.05
CA THR A 74 18.80 -13.08 18.99
C THR A 74 17.99 -11.79 18.97
N TYR A 75 18.59 -10.73 18.39
CA TYR A 75 17.87 -9.56 17.94
C TYR A 75 16.73 -10.08 17.05
N SER A 76 15.48 -9.91 17.47
CA SER A 76 14.33 -10.41 16.72
C SER A 76 14.43 -9.88 15.30
N ARG A 77 14.69 -10.74 14.31
CA ARG A 77 14.46 -10.35 12.92
C ARG A 77 12.97 -10.08 12.83
N GLN A 78 12.64 -8.80 12.79
CA GLN A 78 11.30 -8.34 12.48
C GLN A 78 11.01 -8.74 11.04
N THR A 79 10.51 -9.95 10.83
CA THR A 79 10.24 -10.46 9.48
C THR A 79 8.95 -9.84 8.99
N GLN A 80 9.03 -8.72 8.28
CA GLN A 80 7.93 -8.23 7.47
C GLN A 80 7.53 -9.34 6.48
N LYS A 81 6.24 -9.72 6.44
CA LYS A 81 5.72 -10.68 5.46
C LYS A 81 5.18 -9.91 4.27
N LYS A 82 5.75 -10.12 3.08
CA LYS A 82 5.20 -9.57 1.84
C LYS A 82 4.15 -10.51 1.25
N LEU A 83 3.10 -9.91 0.72
CA LEU A 83 2.02 -10.59 0.01
C LEU A 83 2.00 -10.07 -1.42
N PHE A 84 1.79 -10.98 -2.36
CA PHE A 84 1.78 -10.66 -3.77
C PHE A 84 0.50 -11.16 -4.43
N ALA A 85 -0.03 -10.36 -5.34
CA ALA A 85 -1.10 -10.77 -6.25
C ALA A 85 -0.76 -10.34 -7.68
N THR A 86 -1.34 -11.04 -8.64
CA THR A 86 -1.26 -10.67 -10.05
C THR A 86 -2.61 -10.80 -10.73
N CYS A 87 -2.80 -10.02 -11.77
CA CYS A 87 -3.99 -9.99 -12.58
C CYS A 87 -3.55 -9.88 -14.04
N SER A 88 -3.75 -10.94 -14.82
CA SER A 88 -3.42 -10.98 -16.25
C SER A 88 -4.59 -10.45 -17.05
N MET A 89 -4.49 -9.19 -17.47
CA MET A 89 -5.56 -8.43 -18.09
C MET A 89 -5.94 -9.01 -19.46
N MET A 90 -7.23 -9.33 -19.65
CA MET A 90 -7.79 -9.84 -20.90
C MET A 90 -8.81 -8.85 -21.46
N PRO A 91 -8.84 -8.61 -22.79
CA PRO A 91 -9.83 -7.74 -23.41
C PRO A 91 -11.25 -8.25 -23.18
N ASP A 92 -12.19 -7.33 -22.96
CA ASP A 92 -13.61 -7.66 -23.05
C ASP A 92 -13.96 -8.04 -24.51
N PRO A 93 -14.71 -9.13 -24.77
CA PRO A 93 -15.08 -9.51 -26.13
C PRO A 93 -15.87 -8.46 -26.92
N ALA A 94 -16.56 -7.55 -26.23
CA ALA A 94 -17.33 -6.46 -26.84
C ALA A 94 -16.52 -5.15 -26.94
N ALA A 95 -15.29 -5.09 -26.43
CA ALA A 95 -14.47 -3.89 -26.51
C ALA A 95 -13.98 -3.63 -27.96
N PRO A 96 -13.92 -2.37 -28.39
CA PRO A 96 -13.39 -2.01 -29.71
C PRO A 96 -11.87 -2.11 -29.80
N VAL A 97 -11.20 -2.27 -28.66
CA VAL A 97 -9.74 -2.32 -28.51
C VAL A 97 -9.31 -3.56 -27.72
N LEU A 98 -8.07 -3.98 -27.93
CA LEU A 98 -7.51 -5.20 -27.32
C LEU A 98 -6.55 -4.83 -26.18
N VAL A 99 -7.10 -4.30 -25.09
CA VAL A 99 -6.31 -3.96 -23.90
C VAL A 99 -5.83 -5.24 -23.20
N THR A 100 -4.51 -5.41 -23.10
CA THR A 100 -3.86 -6.57 -22.48
C THR A 100 -2.72 -6.13 -21.59
N GLY A 101 -2.28 -7.02 -20.68
CA GLY A 101 -1.07 -6.79 -19.89
C GLY A 101 -1.14 -7.43 -18.52
N THR A 102 -0.44 -6.84 -17.55
CA THR A 102 -0.38 -7.37 -16.19
C THR A 102 -0.51 -6.25 -15.18
N VAL A 103 -1.30 -6.50 -14.15
CA VAL A 103 -1.31 -5.70 -12.93
C VAL A 103 -0.77 -6.56 -11.79
N ARG A 104 0.14 -5.98 -11.00
CA ARG A 104 0.77 -6.64 -9.85
C ARG A 104 0.44 -5.85 -8.60
N PHE A 105 0.23 -6.58 -7.53
CA PHE A 105 -0.10 -6.02 -6.22
C PHE A 105 0.92 -6.50 -5.20
N GLU A 106 1.35 -5.60 -4.34
CA GLU A 106 2.24 -5.92 -3.22
C GLU A 106 1.70 -5.26 -1.94
N GLN A 107 1.66 -6.01 -0.86
CA GLN A 107 1.34 -5.46 0.46
C GLN A 107 2.20 -6.13 1.53
N THR A 108 2.72 -5.33 2.45
CA THR A 108 3.51 -5.82 3.57
C THR A 108 2.67 -5.90 4.83
N VAL A 109 2.79 -7.02 5.54
CA VAL A 109 2.22 -7.25 6.87
C VAL A 109 3.35 -7.25 7.88
N SER A 110 3.29 -6.34 8.85
CA SER A 110 4.21 -6.31 9.97
C SER A 110 3.95 -7.48 10.91
N SER A 111 4.93 -8.35 11.09
CA SER A 111 4.77 -9.50 12.00
C SER A 111 4.70 -9.12 13.48
N GLN A 112 5.08 -7.88 13.88
CA GLN A 112 5.02 -7.46 15.29
C GLN A 112 3.60 -7.10 15.74
N ASN A 113 2.89 -6.34 14.91
CA ASN A 113 1.62 -5.71 15.28
C ASN A 113 0.51 -5.96 14.25
N GLN A 114 0.76 -6.81 13.26
CA GLN A 114 -0.15 -7.07 12.14
C GLN A 114 -0.53 -5.79 11.36
N ALA A 115 0.25 -4.72 11.49
CA ALA A 115 0.02 -3.50 10.74
C ALA A 115 0.24 -3.75 9.24
N LEU A 116 -0.68 -3.25 8.43
CA LEU A 116 -0.63 -3.37 6.98
C LEU A 116 0.01 -2.11 6.39
N SER A 117 0.90 -2.29 5.41
CA SER A 117 1.25 -1.19 4.51
C SER A 117 0.05 -0.83 3.63
N GLN A 118 0.11 0.34 2.98
CA GLN A 118 -0.75 0.59 1.82
C GLN A 118 -0.50 -0.47 0.74
N LEU A 119 -1.52 -0.74 -0.06
CA LEU A 119 -1.45 -1.64 -1.19
C LEU A 119 -0.71 -0.96 -2.34
N GLN A 120 0.43 -1.50 -2.75
CA GLN A 120 1.11 -1.04 -3.96
C GLN A 120 0.49 -1.72 -5.17
N VAL A 121 0.14 -0.94 -6.19
CA VAL A 121 -0.43 -1.42 -7.46
C VAL A 121 0.50 -0.99 -8.58
N ALA A 122 1.07 -1.96 -9.29
CA ALA A 122 1.92 -1.73 -10.47
C ALA A 122 1.18 -2.21 -11.72
N VAL A 123 0.93 -1.28 -12.64
CA VAL A 123 0.12 -1.48 -13.85
C VAL A 123 1.02 -1.42 -15.07
N GLN A 124 0.98 -2.47 -15.90
CA GLN A 124 1.66 -2.54 -17.19
C GLN A 124 0.68 -3.04 -18.25
N LEU A 125 0.04 -2.13 -18.95
CA LEU A 125 -1.01 -2.42 -19.93
C LEU A 125 -0.66 -1.80 -21.28
N ARG A 126 -1.22 -2.37 -22.35
CA ARG A 126 -1.07 -1.90 -23.72
C ARG A 126 -2.31 -2.19 -24.55
N GLY A 127 -2.40 -1.58 -25.72
CA GLY A 127 -3.47 -1.82 -26.69
C GLY A 127 -4.67 -0.87 -26.54
N PHE A 128 -4.48 0.27 -25.88
CA PHE A 128 -5.45 1.36 -25.85
C PHE A 128 -5.52 2.08 -27.20
N GLU A 129 -6.63 2.77 -27.48
CA GLU A 129 -6.77 3.57 -28.70
C GLU A 129 -5.92 4.84 -28.60
N THR A 130 -5.06 5.07 -29.59
CA THR A 130 -4.12 6.21 -29.61
C THR A 130 -4.70 7.46 -30.26
N ARG A 131 -5.92 7.39 -30.80
CA ARG A 131 -6.54 8.49 -31.55
C ARG A 131 -7.20 9.53 -30.66
N ASP A 132 -7.39 9.23 -29.38
CA ASP A 132 -8.22 10.02 -28.48
C ASP A 132 -7.44 11.02 -27.61
N ASN A 133 -6.20 11.37 -28.00
CA ASN A 133 -5.35 12.37 -27.34
C ASN A 133 -5.09 12.10 -25.84
N ASN A 134 -4.60 10.90 -25.51
CA ASN A 134 -4.20 10.50 -24.16
C ASN A 134 -5.39 10.55 -23.18
N VAL A 135 -6.17 9.46 -23.15
CA VAL A 135 -7.37 9.36 -22.32
C VAL A 135 -7.01 8.77 -20.95
N ASP A 136 -7.56 9.37 -19.90
CA ASP A 136 -7.58 8.78 -18.57
C ASP A 136 -8.57 7.61 -18.57
N HIS A 137 -8.16 6.46 -18.05
CA HIS A 137 -9.02 5.28 -17.96
C HIS A 137 -9.35 4.99 -16.50
N GLY A 138 -10.63 4.94 -16.15
CA GLY A 138 -11.07 4.47 -14.84
C GLY A 138 -10.63 3.02 -14.61
N MET A 139 -10.13 2.72 -13.42
CA MET A 139 -9.71 1.37 -13.04
C MET A 139 -10.27 1.02 -11.66
N HIS A 140 -10.99 -0.10 -11.58
CA HIS A 140 -11.71 -0.46 -10.36
C HIS A 140 -11.59 -1.94 -10.06
N VAL A 141 -11.59 -2.28 -8.77
CA VAL A 141 -11.88 -3.65 -8.31
C VAL A 141 -13.40 -3.82 -8.29
N HIS A 142 -13.88 -4.83 -9.00
CA HIS A 142 -15.28 -5.22 -9.07
C HIS A 142 -15.60 -6.37 -8.11
N MET A 143 -16.87 -6.51 -7.75
CA MET A 143 -17.31 -7.42 -6.70
C MET A 143 -16.94 -8.89 -6.96
N PHE A 144 -17.10 -9.36 -8.19
CA PHE A 144 -16.89 -10.75 -8.58
C PHE A 144 -15.66 -10.92 -9.48
N GLY A 145 -14.91 -12.00 -9.28
CA GLY A 145 -13.90 -12.48 -10.23
C GLY A 145 -14.49 -13.33 -11.35
N ASP A 146 -15.74 -13.07 -11.76
CA ASP A 146 -16.37 -13.76 -12.87
C ASP A 146 -16.14 -12.98 -14.16
N ILE A 147 -15.35 -13.54 -15.06
CA ILE A 147 -14.95 -12.93 -16.34
C ILE A 147 -15.09 -13.93 -17.50
N ARG A 148 -15.92 -14.96 -17.32
CA ARG A 148 -16.00 -16.09 -18.27
C ARG A 148 -16.63 -15.70 -19.60
N THR A 149 -17.61 -14.80 -19.59
CA THR A 149 -18.31 -14.38 -20.82
C THR A 149 -17.98 -12.96 -21.23
N SER A 150 -17.93 -12.04 -20.27
CA SER A 150 -17.55 -10.65 -20.48
C SER A 150 -17.10 -10.05 -19.15
N CYS A 151 -16.50 -8.87 -19.20
CA CYS A 151 -16.18 -8.09 -18.02
C CYS A 151 -17.43 -7.58 -17.30
N ALA A 152 -18.62 -7.62 -17.92
CA ALA A 152 -19.88 -7.27 -17.26
C ALA A 152 -20.20 -8.22 -16.08
N ASP A 153 -19.82 -9.49 -16.19
CA ASP A 153 -20.06 -10.53 -15.17
C ASP A 153 -19.34 -10.24 -13.85
N ALA A 154 -18.32 -9.37 -13.85
CA ALA A 154 -17.62 -8.93 -12.65
C ALA A 154 -18.54 -8.14 -11.67
N GLY A 155 -19.73 -7.73 -12.10
CA GLY A 155 -20.70 -7.01 -11.29
C GLY A 155 -20.37 -5.52 -11.15
N GLY A 156 -20.84 -4.87 -10.09
CA GLY A 156 -20.47 -3.48 -9.75
C GLY A 156 -19.11 -3.36 -9.07
N HIS A 157 -18.72 -2.15 -8.69
CA HIS A 157 -17.50 -1.93 -7.91
C HIS A 157 -17.57 -2.68 -6.57
N TYR A 158 -16.43 -3.13 -6.06
CA TYR A 158 -16.35 -3.78 -4.76
C TYR A 158 -16.63 -2.78 -3.63
N ASN A 159 -17.82 -2.88 -3.04
CA ASN A 159 -18.34 -1.93 -2.06
C ASN A 159 -18.91 -2.63 -0.82
N PRO A 160 -18.06 -3.18 0.07
CA PRO A 160 -18.52 -3.83 1.31
C PRO A 160 -19.08 -2.82 2.33
N THR A 161 -18.76 -1.53 2.18
CA THR A 161 -19.15 -0.46 3.13
C THR A 161 -20.43 0.27 2.74
N ASN A 162 -21.04 -0.09 1.60
CA ASN A 162 -22.25 0.54 1.05
C ASN A 162 -22.13 2.07 0.93
N MET A 163 -20.94 2.55 0.56
CA MET A 163 -20.67 3.97 0.29
C MET A 163 -21.01 4.32 -1.16
N THR A 164 -21.08 5.60 -1.48
CA THR A 164 -21.08 6.02 -2.89
C THR A 164 -19.66 5.99 -3.47
N HIS A 165 -19.56 5.92 -4.79
CA HIS A 165 -18.30 6.02 -5.51
C HIS A 165 -17.58 7.35 -5.21
N GLY A 166 -16.25 7.32 -5.21
CA GLY A 166 -15.42 8.49 -5.01
C GLY A 166 -13.94 8.26 -5.35
N SER A 167 -13.12 9.30 -5.20
CA SER A 167 -11.69 9.21 -5.45
C SER A 167 -10.95 8.27 -4.48
N PRO A 168 -9.75 7.77 -4.85
CA PRO A 168 -8.94 6.93 -3.96
C PRO A 168 -8.59 7.55 -2.59
N PHE A 169 -8.62 8.86 -2.49
CA PHE A 169 -8.27 9.58 -1.25
C PHE A 169 -9.50 10.15 -0.54
N SER A 170 -10.70 9.91 -1.08
CA SER A 170 -11.95 10.30 -0.45
C SER A 170 -12.27 9.40 0.75
N ALA A 171 -12.82 9.98 1.81
CA ALA A 171 -13.38 9.22 2.93
C ALA A 171 -14.66 8.46 2.52
N VAL A 172 -15.39 8.97 1.53
CA VAL A 172 -16.56 8.31 0.92
C VAL A 172 -16.14 7.81 -0.45
N ARG A 173 -15.95 6.49 -0.55
CA ARG A 173 -15.58 5.76 -1.76
C ARG A 173 -15.95 4.29 -1.59
N HIS A 174 -16.02 3.56 -2.68
CA HIS A 174 -15.95 2.11 -2.62
C HIS A 174 -14.51 1.67 -2.32
N VAL A 175 -14.37 0.49 -1.71
CA VAL A 175 -13.05 -0.15 -1.51
C VAL A 175 -12.36 -0.39 -2.86
N GLY A 176 -13.13 -0.69 -3.91
CA GLY A 176 -12.60 -0.94 -5.24
C GLY A 176 -12.27 0.29 -6.08
N ASP A 177 -12.48 1.52 -5.63
CA ASP A 177 -12.33 2.72 -6.46
C ASP A 177 -10.85 3.14 -6.61
N LEU A 178 -10.08 2.59 -7.55
CA LEU A 178 -8.64 2.91 -7.68
C LEU A 178 -8.33 4.17 -8.50
N GLY A 179 -9.37 4.86 -9.01
CA GLY A 179 -9.25 6.11 -9.75
C GLY A 179 -8.84 5.87 -11.20
N ASN A 180 -7.96 6.74 -11.73
CA ASN A 180 -7.57 6.73 -13.13
C ASN A 180 -6.14 6.22 -13.35
N ILE A 181 -5.93 5.54 -14.48
CA ILE A 181 -4.62 5.28 -15.08
C ILE A 181 -4.46 6.11 -16.36
N PHE A 182 -3.22 6.47 -16.67
CA PHE A 182 -2.91 7.43 -17.72
C PHE A 182 -2.16 6.75 -18.86
N GLU A 183 -2.73 6.82 -20.05
CA GLU A 183 -2.16 6.30 -21.29
C GLU A 183 -1.14 7.30 -21.88
N ASP A 184 -0.06 6.80 -22.46
CA ASP A 184 1.11 7.60 -22.88
C ASP A 184 1.03 8.24 -24.28
N GLY A 185 -0.13 8.13 -24.94
CA GLY A 185 -0.37 8.43 -26.35
C GLY A 185 0.08 7.34 -27.33
N GLY A 186 0.87 6.36 -26.87
CA GLY A 186 1.40 5.22 -27.64
C GLY A 186 0.59 3.93 -27.47
N GLY A 187 -0.54 3.99 -26.80
CA GLY A 187 -1.44 2.91 -26.46
C GLY A 187 -0.98 2.15 -25.22
N GLN A 188 -0.16 2.73 -24.36
CA GLN A 188 0.47 2.04 -23.22
C GLN A 188 0.25 2.76 -21.89
N VAL A 189 0.19 1.98 -20.82
CA VAL A 189 0.17 2.45 -19.43
C VAL A 189 1.27 1.72 -18.67
N ASN A 190 2.16 2.46 -18.04
CA ASN A 190 3.16 1.94 -17.10
C ASN A 190 3.22 2.85 -15.87
N THR A 191 2.58 2.44 -14.78
CA THR A 191 2.49 3.25 -13.56
C THR A 191 2.50 2.42 -12.30
N VAL A 192 2.90 3.04 -11.20
CA VAL A 192 2.84 2.46 -9.85
C VAL A 192 2.21 3.48 -8.91
N PHE A 193 1.23 3.05 -8.13
CA PHE A 193 0.59 3.89 -7.12
C PHE A 193 0.25 3.08 -5.86
N MET A 194 -0.17 3.78 -4.82
CA MET A 194 -0.55 3.19 -3.53
C MET A 194 -2.02 3.43 -3.25
N ASP A 195 -2.71 2.40 -2.75
CA ASP A 195 -4.08 2.52 -2.23
C ASP A 195 -4.12 2.25 -0.72
N PRO A 196 -4.74 3.14 0.09
CA PRO A 196 -4.79 2.99 1.54
C PRO A 196 -5.93 2.11 2.07
N VAL A 197 -6.88 1.68 1.22
CA VAL A 197 -8.13 1.02 1.65
C VAL A 197 -8.20 -0.44 1.21
N ALA A 198 -8.01 -0.69 -0.09
CA ALA A 198 -7.93 -2.03 -0.64
C ALA A 198 -6.75 -2.80 -0.03
N SER A 199 -6.96 -4.09 0.21
CA SER A 199 -5.94 -4.93 0.84
C SER A 199 -5.88 -6.30 0.17
N LEU A 200 -4.76 -7.00 0.35
CA LEU A 200 -4.62 -8.41 0.02
C LEU A 200 -5.08 -9.32 1.18
N VAL A 201 -5.49 -8.78 2.32
CA VAL A 201 -5.95 -9.56 3.49
C VAL A 201 -7.14 -8.89 4.19
N GLY A 202 -7.79 -9.65 5.07
CA GLY A 202 -8.86 -9.15 5.91
C GLY A 202 -10.15 -8.83 5.14
N GLU A 203 -11.00 -8.02 5.76
CA GLU A 203 -12.34 -7.69 5.25
C GLU A 203 -12.31 -6.99 3.89
N PHE A 204 -11.33 -6.11 3.66
CA PHE A 204 -11.16 -5.38 2.40
C PHE A 204 -10.25 -6.13 1.40
N SER A 205 -10.11 -7.45 1.57
CA SER A 205 -9.36 -8.28 0.64
C SER A 205 -9.96 -8.22 -0.77
N ILE A 206 -9.09 -8.00 -1.74
CA ILE A 206 -9.41 -7.99 -3.18
C ILE A 206 -9.07 -9.32 -3.88
N PHE A 207 -8.57 -10.33 -3.15
CA PHE A 207 -8.30 -11.64 -3.75
C PHE A 207 -9.56 -12.28 -4.31
N GLY A 208 -9.43 -12.90 -5.49
CA GLY A 208 -10.53 -13.58 -6.18
C GLY A 208 -11.57 -12.63 -6.78
N ARG A 209 -11.35 -11.32 -6.71
CA ARG A 209 -12.22 -10.29 -7.31
C ARG A 209 -11.76 -9.93 -8.71
N GLY A 210 -12.63 -9.28 -9.47
CA GLY A 210 -12.32 -8.76 -10.79
C GLY A 210 -11.59 -7.41 -10.68
N LEU A 211 -10.57 -7.19 -11.49
CA LEU A 211 -10.07 -5.86 -11.80
C LEU A 211 -10.58 -5.48 -13.19
N VAL A 212 -11.10 -4.27 -13.36
CA VAL A 212 -11.67 -3.78 -14.62
C VAL A 212 -11.00 -2.45 -14.97
N VAL A 213 -10.67 -2.29 -16.26
CA VAL A 213 -10.25 -1.01 -16.86
C VAL A 213 -11.35 -0.54 -17.80
N HIS A 214 -11.70 0.74 -17.70
CA HIS A 214 -12.81 1.37 -18.41
C HIS A 214 -12.35 2.18 -19.62
N ALA A 215 -13.31 2.46 -20.51
CA ALA A 215 -13.08 3.15 -21.77
C ALA A 215 -12.79 4.64 -21.57
N GLY A 216 -13.45 5.26 -20.60
CA GLY A 216 -13.30 6.68 -20.30
C GLY A 216 -12.78 6.95 -18.90
N ARG A 217 -12.65 8.26 -18.65
CA ARG A 217 -12.20 8.81 -17.38
C ARG A 217 -13.22 8.58 -16.29
N ASP A 218 -12.74 8.13 -15.15
CA ASP A 218 -13.45 8.19 -13.88
C ASP A 218 -13.47 9.65 -13.37
N ASP A 219 -14.66 10.21 -13.22
CA ASP A 219 -14.94 11.55 -12.69
C ASP A 219 -14.83 11.67 -11.15
N LEU A 220 -14.50 10.56 -10.48
CA LEU A 220 -14.20 10.44 -9.06
C LEU A 220 -15.39 10.78 -8.15
N GLY A 221 -16.62 10.59 -8.64
CA GLY A 221 -17.83 10.94 -7.91
C GLY A 221 -18.14 12.45 -7.95
N LEU A 222 -17.52 13.20 -8.86
CA LEU A 222 -17.63 14.66 -8.97
C LEU A 222 -18.50 15.13 -10.13
N GLY A 223 -19.12 14.21 -10.88
CA GLY A 223 -20.09 14.53 -11.91
C GLY A 223 -21.27 15.32 -11.35
N THR A 224 -21.77 16.29 -12.13
CA THR A 224 -22.85 17.20 -11.74
C THR A 224 -24.01 17.15 -12.76
N GLY A 225 -25.15 17.75 -12.41
CA GLY A 225 -26.33 17.76 -13.28
C GLY A 225 -26.80 16.35 -13.62
N GLU A 226 -27.01 16.09 -14.91
CA GLU A 226 -27.46 14.79 -15.42
C GLU A 226 -26.46 13.65 -15.14
N ASN A 227 -25.17 13.97 -15.05
CA ASN A 227 -24.10 12.99 -14.79
C ASN A 227 -23.99 12.59 -13.31
N ARG A 228 -24.70 13.27 -12.40
CA ARG A 228 -24.53 13.11 -10.95
C ARG A 228 -24.86 11.69 -10.46
N THR A 229 -25.96 11.13 -10.94
CA THR A 229 -26.47 9.84 -10.44
C THR A 229 -25.53 8.70 -10.78
N GLU A 230 -24.95 8.71 -11.98
CA GLU A 230 -24.03 7.66 -12.45
C GLU A 230 -22.60 7.90 -11.93
N SER A 231 -22.20 9.17 -11.79
CA SER A 231 -20.95 9.56 -11.11
C SER A 231 -20.83 8.92 -9.73
N LEU A 232 -21.90 8.96 -8.93
CA LEU A 232 -21.94 8.36 -7.59
C LEU A 232 -21.91 6.82 -7.56
N LYS A 233 -21.94 6.15 -8.72
CA LYS A 233 -21.92 4.69 -8.83
C LYS A 233 -20.67 4.16 -9.51
N THR A 234 -20.26 4.77 -10.62
CA THR A 234 -19.23 4.23 -11.51
C THR A 234 -18.20 5.28 -11.94
N GLY A 235 -18.34 6.51 -11.44
CA GLY A 235 -17.50 7.61 -11.87
C GLY A 235 -17.73 8.03 -13.32
N ASN A 236 -18.85 7.62 -13.95
CA ASN A 236 -19.08 7.82 -15.39
C ASN A 236 -17.96 7.29 -16.30
N ALA A 237 -17.18 6.30 -15.84
CA ALA A 237 -16.02 5.79 -16.58
C ALA A 237 -16.39 5.04 -17.89
N GLY A 238 -17.67 4.74 -18.09
CA GLY A 238 -18.18 4.16 -19.33
C GLY A 238 -17.91 2.65 -19.47
N ALA A 239 -17.78 2.20 -20.72
CA ALA A 239 -17.67 0.78 -21.07
C ALA A 239 -16.43 0.11 -20.45
N ARG A 240 -16.47 -1.21 -20.27
CA ARG A 240 -15.36 -2.00 -19.75
C ARG A 240 -14.49 -2.46 -20.93
N LEU A 241 -13.22 -2.09 -20.95
CA LEU A 241 -12.30 -2.46 -22.02
C LEU A 241 -11.65 -3.81 -21.78
N ALA A 242 -11.29 -4.09 -20.54
CA ALA A 242 -10.58 -5.30 -20.16
C ALA A 242 -10.78 -5.61 -18.69
N CYS A 243 -10.62 -6.89 -18.35
CA CYS A 243 -10.71 -7.36 -16.98
C CYS A 243 -9.84 -8.59 -16.71
N CYS A 244 -9.60 -8.86 -15.44
CA CYS A 244 -8.93 -10.07 -14.97
C CYS A 244 -9.31 -10.42 -13.54
N VAL A 245 -9.02 -11.65 -13.12
CA VAL A 245 -9.16 -12.06 -11.72
C VAL A 245 -7.86 -11.76 -10.98
N ILE A 246 -7.97 -11.14 -9.81
CA ILE A 246 -6.84 -10.88 -8.91
C ILE A 246 -6.50 -12.17 -8.16
N ALA A 247 -5.41 -12.82 -8.56
CA ALA A 247 -4.99 -14.11 -8.03
C ALA A 247 -3.72 -13.99 -7.17
N HIS A 248 -3.55 -14.95 -6.25
CA HIS A 248 -2.30 -15.08 -5.50
C HIS A 248 -1.10 -15.24 -6.44
N ALA A 249 0.00 -14.56 -6.12
CA ALA A 249 1.26 -14.69 -6.81
C ALA A 249 2.37 -15.12 -5.83
N ALA A 250 3.37 -15.83 -6.36
CA ALA A 250 4.61 -16.06 -5.64
C ALA A 250 5.41 -14.76 -5.50
N ASP A 251 6.32 -14.72 -4.53
CA ASP A 251 7.28 -13.62 -4.43
C ASP A 251 8.20 -13.63 -5.67
N PRO A 252 8.30 -12.54 -6.42
CA PRO A 252 9.08 -12.50 -7.66
C PRO A 252 10.60 -12.64 -7.46
N GLN A 253 11.09 -12.64 -6.21
CA GLN A 253 12.51 -12.78 -5.87
C GLN A 253 12.94 -14.20 -5.48
N ILE A 254 12.02 -15.17 -5.44
CA ILE A 254 12.28 -16.60 -5.20
C ILE A 254 11.96 -17.45 -6.42
#